data_AF-A0A356E7W0-F1
#
_entry.id   AF-A0A356E7W0-F1
#
_cell.length_a   1.000
_cell.length_b   1.000
_cell.length_c   1.000
_cell.angle_alpha   90.00
_cell.angle_beta   90.00
_cell.angle_gamma   90.00
#
_symmetry.space_group_name_H-M   'P 1'
#
loop_
_entity.id
_entity.type
_entity.pdbx_description
1 polymer ?
#
loop_
_entity_poly.entity_id
_entity_poly.type
_entity_poly.pdbx_seq_one_letter_code
_entity_poly.pdbx_strand_id
1 'polypeptide(L)' 'MNFSFILFTLFSGSALANILYIYNWTEYIPSALLAEFTKQTGIKVAYSTFESNEEMYAKLKLTKGGGYDLIF' A
#
# COMPACT_ATOMS: atom_id res chain seq x y z
N MET A 1 -51.24 7.67 12.43
CA MET A 1 -50.08 7.10 13.14
C MET A 1 -48.94 7.00 12.13
N ASN A 2 -47.88 7.77 12.35
CA ASN A 2 -46.79 8.03 11.41
C ASN A 2 -45.87 6.82 11.28
N PHE A 3 -45.46 6.46 10.06
CA PHE A 3 -44.23 5.70 9.86
C PHE A 3 -43.51 6.22 8.60
N SER A 4 -42.71 7.27 8.81
CA SER A 4 -41.70 7.70 7.85
C SER A 4 -40.52 6.73 7.98
N PHE A 5 -40.32 5.88 6.98
CA PHE A 5 -39.15 5.02 6.87
C PHE A 5 -38.01 5.88 6.30
N ILE A 6 -37.08 6.29 7.16
CA ILE A 6 -35.86 6.97 6.74
C ILE A 6 -35.01 5.96 5.97
N LEU A 7 -34.87 6.19 4.66
CA LEU A 7 -33.93 5.47 3.81
C LEU A 7 -32.51 5.86 4.23
N PHE A 8 -31.85 4.99 5.00
CA PHE A 8 -30.44 5.15 5.34
C PHE A 8 -29.61 4.77 4.11
N THR A 9 -29.38 5.74 3.22
CA THR A 9 -28.42 5.60 2.12
C THR A 9 -27.04 5.37 2.73
N LEU A 10 -26.58 4.12 2.70
CA LEU A 10 -25.19 3.76 2.95
C LEU A 10 -24.37 4.45 1.86
N PHE A 11 -23.76 5.59 2.20
CA PHE A 11 -22.70 6.17 1.39
C PHE A 11 -21.49 5.23 1.52
N SER A 12 -21.46 4.18 0.71
CA SER A 12 -20.24 3.42 0.47
C SER A 12 -19.28 4.36 -0.23
N GLY A 13 -18.52 5.12 0.56
CA GLY A 13 -17.37 5.86 0.05
C GLY A 13 -16.48 4.85 -0.65
N SER A 14 -16.35 4.98 -1.97
CA SER A 14 -15.39 4.22 -2.76
C SER A 14 -14.03 4.47 -2.13
N ALA A 15 -13.54 3.51 -1.33
CA ALA A 15 -12.18 3.56 -0.82
C ALA A 15 -11.29 3.53 -2.07
N LEU A 16 -10.77 4.70 -2.45
CA LEU A 16 -9.75 4.82 -3.48
C LEU A 16 -8.66 3.83 -3.05
N ALA A 17 -8.46 2.76 -3.82
CA ALA A 17 -7.54 1.69 -3.44
C ALA A 17 -6.12 2.26 -3.47
N ASN A 18 -5.68 2.83 -2.36
CA ASN A 18 -4.34 3.36 -2.18
C ASN A 18 -3.39 2.16 -2.12
N ILE A 19 -2.53 2.04 -3.12
CA ILE A 19 -1.43 1.08 -3.13
C ILE A 19 -0.25 1.77 -2.47
N LEU A 20 0.29 1.17 -1.42
CA LEU A 20 1.53 1.60 -0.77
C LEU A 20 2.72 0.96 -1.48
N TYR A 21 3.63 1.78 -2.01
CA TYR A 21 4.82 1.32 -2.71
C TYR A 21 6.02 1.31 -1.76
N ILE A 22 6.62 0.15 -1.55
CA ILE A 22 7.75 -0.04 -0.62
C ILE A 22 8.95 -0.62 -1.38
N TYR A 23 10.14 -0.08 -1.11
CA TYR A 23 11.42 -0.63 -1.58
C TYR A 23 12.32 -0.95 -0.37
N ASN A 24 12.74 -2.20 -0.20
CA ASN A 24 13.45 -2.64 1.01
C ASN A 24 14.50 -3.73 0.70
N TRP A 25 15.33 -4.09 1.66
CA TRP A 25 16.26 -5.20 1.55
C TRP A 25 15.54 -6.53 1.33
N THR A 26 16.13 -7.39 0.51
CA THR A 26 15.68 -8.76 0.31
C THR A 26 15.63 -9.52 1.65
N GLU A 27 14.60 -10.36 1.82
CA GLU A 27 14.36 -11.20 3.02
C GLU A 27 13.98 -10.49 4.34
N TYR A 28 13.86 -9.16 4.37
CA TYR A 28 13.51 -8.44 5.61
C TYR A 28 12.03 -8.60 6.03
N ILE A 29 11.09 -8.58 5.07
CA ILE A 29 9.65 -8.67 5.37
C ILE A 29 9.06 -9.95 4.78
N PRO A 30 8.54 -10.87 5.61
CA PRO A 30 7.80 -12.03 5.14
C PRO A 30 6.51 -11.63 4.42
N SER A 31 6.19 -12.31 3.32
CA SER A 31 4.95 -12.07 2.54
C SER A 31 3.67 -12.20 3.36
N ALA A 32 3.66 -13.09 4.37
CA ALA A 32 2.55 -13.26 5.28
C ALA A 32 2.25 -11.99 6.10
N LEU A 33 3.28 -11.21 6.45
CA LEU A 33 3.10 -9.96 7.18
C LEU A 33 2.45 -8.89 6.30
N LEU A 34 2.84 -8.81 5.02
CA LEU A 34 2.22 -7.91 4.05
C LEU A 34 0.74 -8.28 3.83
N ALA A 35 0.44 -9.58 3.73
CA ALA A 35 -0.93 -10.06 3.59
C ALA A 35 -1.80 -9.70 4.81
N GLU A 36 -1.27 -9.88 6.03
CA GLU A 36 -1.97 -9.51 7.25
C GLU A 36 -2.15 -7.99 7.36
N PHE A 37 -1.14 -7.18 7.00
CA PHE A 37 -1.26 -5.73 6.93
C PHE A 37 -2.38 -5.30 5.97
N THR A 38 -2.41 -5.86 4.74
CA THR A 38 -3.47 -5.57 3.77
C THR A 38 -4.84 -6.01 4.27
N LYS A 39 -4.94 -7.15 4.94
CA LYS A 39 -6.20 -7.63 5.53
C LYS A 39 -6.72 -6.71 6.64
N GLN A 40 -5.84 -6.18 7.49
CA GLN A 40 -6.23 -5.30 8.60
C GLN A 40 -6.57 -3.88 8.15
N THR A 41 -5.86 -3.36 7.15
CA THR A 41 -5.96 -1.94 6.76
C THR A 41 -6.76 -1.70 5.47
N GLY A 42 -6.93 -2.73 4.64
CA GLY A 42 -7.45 -2.61 3.27
C GLY A 42 -6.45 -2.00 2.28
N ILE A 43 -5.23 -1.64 2.71
CA ILE A 43 -4.20 -1.02 1.87
C ILE A 43 -3.43 -2.13 1.15
N LYS A 44 -3.37 -2.06 -0.18
CA LYS A 44 -2.55 -2.97 -0.98
C LYS A 44 -1.09 -2.54 -0.89
N VAL A 45 -0.17 -3.49 -0.88
CA VAL A 45 1.27 -3.18 -0.87
C VAL A 45 1.92 -3.66 -2.16
N ALA A 46 2.56 -2.75 -2.88
CA ALA A 46 3.50 -3.06 -3.95
C ALA A 46 4.91 -3.10 -3.35
N TYR A 47 5.43 -4.31 -3.11
CA TYR A 47 6.70 -4.53 -2.44
C TYR A 47 7.78 -4.89 -3.46
N SER A 48 8.86 -4.13 -3.49
CA SER A 48 10.07 -4.40 -4.28
C SER A 48 11.25 -4.57 -3.35
N THR A 49 12.24 -5.37 -3.74
CA THR A 49 13.45 -5.60 -2.97
C THR A 49 14.72 -5.22 -3.71
N PHE A 50 15.79 -4.95 -2.95
CA PHE A 50 17.15 -4.74 -3.45
C PHE A 50 18.16 -5.49 -2.57
N GLU A 51 19.34 -5.77 -3.13
CA GLU A 51 20.41 -6.54 -2.46
C GLU A 51 21.65 -5.68 -2.14
N SER A 52 21.72 -4.45 -2.68
CA SER A 52 22.78 -3.49 -2.36
C SER A 52 22.30 -2.04 -2.41
N ASN A 53 23.05 -1.16 -1.75
CA ASN A 53 22.78 0.28 -1.79
C ASN A 53 22.97 0.85 -3.21
N GLU A 54 23.91 0.30 -3.98
CA GLU A 54 24.18 0.70 -5.36
C GLU A 54 22.99 0.38 -6.27
N GLU A 55 22.40 -0.81 -6.12
CA GLU A 55 21.18 -1.20 -6.85
C GLU A 55 20.01 -0.29 -6.50
N MET A 56 19.80 -0.06 -5.19
CA MET A 56 18.76 0.84 -4.71
C MET A 56 18.93 2.24 -5.33
N TYR A 57 20.13 2.81 -5.21
CA TYR A 57 20.44 4.15 -5.70
C TYR A 57 20.26 4.28 -7.21
N ALA A 58 20.75 3.31 -7.99
CA ALA A 58 20.61 3.30 -9.43
C ALA A 58 19.13 3.34 -9.85
N LYS A 59 18.27 2.54 -9.20
CA LYS A 59 16.83 2.51 -9.48
C LYS A 59 16.16 3.84 -9.15
N LEU A 60 16.46 4.42 -7.99
CA LEU A 60 15.92 5.73 -7.59
C LEU A 60 16.36 6.85 -8.54
N LYS A 61 17.59 6.81 -9.05
CA LYS A 61 18.04 7.78 -10.05
C LYS A 61 17.25 7.68 -11.35
N LEU A 62 16.97 6.47 -11.82
CA LEU A 62 16.16 6.24 -13.02
C LEU A 62 14.72 6.74 -12.85
N THR A 63 14.14 6.56 -11.66
CA THR A 63 12.78 7.04 -11.36
C THR A 63 12.73 8.51 -10.92
N LYS A 64 13.87 9.21 -10.90
CA LYS A 64 14.02 10.57 -10.36
C LYS A 64 13.51 10.70 -8.92
N GLY A 65 13.69 9.65 -8.12
CA GLY A 65 13.24 9.56 -6.73
C GLY A 65 11.74 9.31 -6.56
N GLY A 66 10.99 9.16 -7.65
CA GLY A 66 9.56 8.82 -7.61
C GLY A 66 9.30 7.31 -7.59
N GLY A 67 8.04 6.95 -7.35
CA GLY A 67 7.52 5.59 -7.50
C GLY A 67 7.55 4.73 -6.24
N TYR A 68 8.06 5.24 -5.12
CA TYR A 68 7.98 4.58 -3.81
C TYR A 68 7.59 5.58 -2.73
N ASP A 69 6.77 5.12 -1.78
CA ASP A 69 6.35 5.90 -0.61
C ASP A 69 7.29 5.67 0.57
N LEU A 70 7.88 4.48 0.67
CA LEU A 70 8.84 4.10 1.71
C LEU A 70 10.05 3.38 1.10
N ILE A 71 11.25 3.77 1.56
CA ILE A 71 12.53 3.20 1.18
C ILE A 71 13.33 2.96 2.47
N PHE A 72 13.98 1.80 2.55
CA PHE A 72 14.83 1.39 3.68
C PHE A 72 16.29 1.25 3.26
#